data_AF-A0A951PVX6-F1
#
_entry.id   AF-A0A951PVX6-F1
#
_cell.length_a   1.000
_cell.length_b   1.000
_cell.length_c   1.000
_cell.angle_alpha   90.00
_cell.angle_beta   90.00
_cell.angle_gamma   90.00
#
_symmetry.space_group_name_H-M   'P 1'
#
loop_
_entity.id
_entity.type
_entity.pdbx_description
1 polymer ?
#
loop_
_entity_poly.entity_id
_entity_poly.type
_entity_poly.pdbx_seq_one_letter_code
_entity_poly.pdbx_strand_id
1 'polypeptide(L)'
;MNDKLSKLQCQPQILWVGIGCRRGTSRQLIETAIQQVLKENQLKQSAIAGIATIDNKASEVGLVELCCLRNLPLKTFPAAVLRIVCVPNPGKISEQEIGTPSVAEASAILAASHVNWHLKMTNQRWEKTEQVPLHPSLNVKANSHHLTLSLAALEVKLLVPKQIFRLQEEPGAVTVAVAQSIKRIESINQLLSEHS
;
A
#
# COMPACT_ATOMS: atom_id res chain seq x y z
N MET A 1 -18.26 -43.88 -0.02
CA MET A 1 -18.57 -42.76 0.90
C MET A 1 -17.62 -41.64 0.55
N ASN A 2 -18.16 -40.56 -0.05
CA ASN A 2 -17.37 -39.45 -0.58
C ASN A 2 -16.77 -38.63 0.57
N ASP A 3 -15.44 -38.71 0.73
CA ASP A 3 -14.68 -37.75 1.52
C ASP A 3 -14.75 -36.38 0.84
N LYS A 4 -15.71 -35.57 1.29
CA LYS A 4 -15.70 -34.13 1.10
C LYS A 4 -14.45 -33.60 1.79
N LEU A 5 -13.36 -33.48 1.02
CA LEU A 5 -12.28 -32.54 1.31
C LEU A 5 -12.93 -31.20 1.63
N SER A 6 -12.94 -30.86 2.92
CA SER A 6 -13.25 -29.55 3.45
C SER A 6 -12.35 -28.57 2.73
N LYS A 7 -12.88 -27.91 1.69
CA LYS A 7 -12.22 -26.79 0.99
C LYS A 7 -11.86 -25.77 2.07
N LEU A 8 -10.60 -25.78 2.50
CA LEU A 8 -10.00 -24.70 3.27
C LEU A 8 -10.21 -23.45 2.40
N GLN A 9 -11.17 -22.61 2.78
CA GLN A 9 -11.37 -21.30 2.17
C GLN A 9 -10.18 -20.42 2.58
N CYS A 10 -9.01 -20.67 2.00
CA CYS A 10 -7.88 -19.76 2.07
C CYS A 10 -8.32 -18.48 1.35
N GLN A 11 -8.81 -17.51 2.11
CA GLN A 11 -9.09 -16.20 1.56
C GLN A 11 -7.80 -15.60 1.04
N PRO A 12 -7.78 -15.13 -0.21
CA PRO A 12 -6.56 -14.60 -0.77
C PRO A 12 -6.19 -13.28 -0.08
N GLN A 13 -4.96 -13.23 0.41
CA GLN A 13 -4.37 -12.04 0.98
C GLN A 13 -3.98 -11.08 -0.17
N ILE A 14 -4.83 -10.08 -0.41
CA ILE A 14 -4.73 -9.17 -1.56
C ILE A 14 -4.84 -7.68 -1.17
N LEU A 15 -5.14 -7.39 0.11
CA LEU A 15 -5.31 -6.03 0.60
C LEU A 15 -4.02 -5.52 1.24
N TRP A 16 -3.54 -4.36 0.79
CA TRP A 16 -2.48 -3.61 1.46
C TRP A 16 -3.08 -2.40 2.17
N VAL A 17 -2.76 -2.28 3.45
CA VAL A 17 -3.25 -1.20 4.30
C VAL A 17 -2.14 -0.18 4.49
N GLY A 18 -2.31 1.02 3.94
CA GLY A 18 -1.39 2.13 4.10
C GLY A 18 -1.70 2.94 5.35
N ILE A 19 -0.69 3.22 6.16
CA ILE A 19 -0.83 3.89 7.46
C ILE A 19 0.02 5.16 7.52
N GLY A 20 -0.63 6.27 7.90
CA GLY A 20 0.02 7.49 8.37
C GLY A 20 -0.32 7.75 9.83
N CYS A 21 0.68 8.00 10.67
CA CYS A 21 0.48 8.30 12.10
C CYS A 21 1.59 9.20 12.63
N ARG A 22 1.42 9.77 13.83
CA ARG A 22 2.49 10.51 14.53
C ARG A 22 3.46 9.54 15.22
N ARG A 23 4.61 10.05 15.67
CA ARG A 23 5.56 9.26 16.47
C ARG A 23 4.91 8.90 17.81
N GLY A 24 5.12 7.68 18.28
CA GLY A 24 4.59 7.19 19.55
C GLY A 24 3.11 6.83 19.51
N THR A 25 2.50 6.73 18.32
CA THR A 25 1.11 6.26 18.20
C THR A 25 1.01 4.81 18.66
N SER A 26 0.10 4.53 19.59
CA SER A 26 -0.06 3.21 20.19
C SER A 26 -0.50 2.16 19.17
N ARG A 27 -0.03 0.91 19.35
CA ARG A 27 -0.49 -0.25 18.58
C ARG A 27 -2.00 -0.38 18.61
N GLN A 28 -2.61 -0.14 19.78
CA GLN A 28 -4.05 -0.24 19.99
C GLN A 28 -4.82 0.76 19.13
N LEU A 29 -4.39 2.03 19.09
CA LEU A 29 -5.02 3.04 18.23
C LEU A 29 -4.92 2.66 16.74
N ILE A 30 -3.75 2.19 16.29
CA ILE A 30 -3.55 1.76 14.89
C ILE A 30 -4.45 0.57 14.56
N GLU A 31 -4.47 -0.44 15.43
CA GLU A 31 -5.27 -1.64 15.24
C GLU A 31 -6.76 -1.31 15.19
N THR A 32 -7.28 -0.54 16.16
CA THR A 32 -8.68 -0.12 16.18
C THR A 32 -9.05 0.67 14.93
N ALA A 33 -8.18 1.57 14.46
CA ALA A 33 -8.40 2.30 13.23
C ALA A 33 -8.55 1.37 12.02
N ILE A 34 -7.65 0.38 11.87
CA ILE A 34 -7.71 -0.59 10.77
C ILE A 34 -8.98 -1.42 10.87
N GLN A 35 -9.32 -1.94 12.05
CA GLN A 35 -10.51 -2.77 12.26
C GLN A 35 -11.78 -2.02 11.89
N GLN A 36 -11.90 -0.76 12.32
CA GLN A 36 -13.05 0.08 12.03
C GLN A 36 -13.17 0.36 10.52
N VAL A 37 -12.08 0.77 9.88
CA VAL A 37 -12.04 1.07 8.44
C VAL A 37 -12.44 -0.16 7.61
N LEU A 38 -11.92 -1.34 7.95
CA LEU A 38 -12.29 -2.56 7.26
C LEU A 38 -13.76 -2.94 7.49
N LYS A 39 -14.26 -2.80 8.72
CA LYS A 39 -15.65 -3.09 9.07
C LYS A 39 -16.63 -2.20 8.29
N GLU A 40 -16.39 -0.89 8.26
CA GLU A 40 -17.23 0.08 7.55
C GLU A 40 -17.28 -0.20 6.05
N ASN A 41 -16.16 -0.64 5.47
CA ASN A 41 -16.03 -0.93 4.05
C ASN A 41 -16.32 -2.41 3.70
N GLN A 42 -16.84 -3.20 4.65
CA GLN A 42 -17.15 -4.63 4.48
C GLN A 42 -15.97 -5.48 3.98
N LEU A 43 -14.75 -5.10 4.38
CA LEU A 43 -13.52 -5.80 4.07
C LEU A 43 -13.15 -6.75 5.21
N LYS A 44 -12.60 -7.91 4.83
CA LYS A 44 -12.21 -8.94 5.81
C LYS A 44 -10.76 -8.76 6.22
N GLN A 45 -10.49 -8.81 7.53
CA GLN A 45 -9.13 -8.75 8.06
C GLN A 45 -8.24 -9.88 7.53
N SER A 46 -8.80 -11.07 7.28
CA SER A 46 -8.11 -12.21 6.68
C SER A 46 -7.58 -11.96 5.26
N ALA A 47 -8.07 -10.93 4.57
CA ALA A 47 -7.62 -10.56 3.24
C ALA A 47 -6.43 -9.59 3.24
N ILE A 48 -5.96 -9.13 4.42
CA ILE A 48 -4.79 -8.26 4.53
C ILE A 48 -3.53 -9.07 4.18
N ALA A 49 -2.79 -8.59 3.18
CA ALA A 49 -1.49 -9.07 2.75
C ALA A 49 -0.34 -8.40 3.48
N GLY A 50 -0.55 -7.18 4.01
CA GLY A 50 0.46 -6.47 4.77
C GLY A 50 0.10 -5.01 5.04
N ILE A 51 0.99 -4.36 5.80
CA ILE A 51 0.92 -2.95 6.17
C ILE A 51 1.98 -2.17 5.39
N ALA A 52 1.65 -0.95 4.98
CA ALA A 52 2.54 -0.07 4.23
C ALA A 52 2.64 1.32 4.88
N THR A 53 3.83 1.93 4.86
CA THR A 53 4.03 3.30 5.36
C THR A 53 5.27 3.97 4.74
N ILE A 54 5.69 5.11 5.27
CA ILE A 54 6.90 5.85 4.87
C ILE A 54 8.13 5.38 5.67
N ASP A 55 9.33 5.42 5.09
CA ASP A 55 10.57 4.89 5.68
C ASP A 55 10.89 5.38 7.09
N ASN A 56 10.62 6.64 7.41
CA ASN A 56 10.90 7.15 8.76
C ASN A 56 10.00 6.52 9.85
N LYS A 57 9.02 5.69 9.46
CA LYS A 57 8.17 4.87 10.33
C LYS A 57 8.52 3.38 10.33
N ALA A 58 9.62 2.97 9.70
CA ALA A 58 10.06 1.58 9.71
C ALA A 58 10.25 0.99 11.12
N SER A 59 10.60 1.85 12.10
CA SER A 59 10.80 1.47 13.51
C SER A 59 9.75 2.09 14.44
N GLU A 60 8.59 2.49 13.92
CA GLU A 60 7.49 2.97 14.77
C GLU A 60 6.94 1.81 15.59
N VAL A 61 7.09 1.89 16.93
CA VAL A 61 6.79 0.80 17.86
C VAL A 61 5.40 0.23 17.64
N GLY A 62 4.36 1.09 17.57
CA GLY A 62 2.99 0.64 17.39
C GLY A 62 2.74 -0.12 16.07
N LEU A 63 3.46 0.22 14.99
CA LEU A 63 3.37 -0.48 13.70
C LEU A 63 4.10 -1.81 13.75
N VAL A 64 5.32 -1.82 14.29
CA VAL A 64 6.15 -3.04 14.39
C VAL A 64 5.45 -4.07 15.25
N GLU A 65 4.96 -3.68 16.44
CA GLU A 65 4.23 -4.59 17.33
C GLU A 65 2.97 -5.14 16.67
N LEU A 66 2.20 -4.32 15.96
CA LEU A 66 1.01 -4.78 15.23
C LEU A 66 1.38 -5.81 14.16
N CYS A 67 2.40 -5.52 13.36
CA CYS A 67 2.85 -6.39 12.28
C CYS A 67 3.36 -7.73 12.82
N CYS A 68 4.14 -7.71 13.90
CA CYS A 68 4.59 -8.93 14.58
C CYS A 68 3.42 -9.75 15.13
N LEU A 69 2.50 -9.09 15.87
CA LEU A 69 1.35 -9.76 16.49
C LEU A 69 0.40 -10.39 15.46
N ARG A 70 0.26 -9.78 14.28
CA ARG A 70 -0.62 -10.26 13.20
C ARG A 70 0.11 -11.08 12.14
N ASN A 71 1.42 -11.30 12.28
CA ASN A 71 2.27 -11.93 11.28
C ASN A 71 2.10 -11.30 9.87
N LEU A 72 2.07 -9.97 9.84
CA LEU A 72 1.92 -9.19 8.60
C LEU A 72 3.26 -8.55 8.22
N PRO A 73 3.65 -8.54 6.93
CA PRO A 73 4.80 -7.79 6.49
C PRO A 73 4.55 -6.28 6.60
N LEU A 74 5.59 -5.54 7.01
CA LEU A 74 5.63 -4.08 6.95
C LEU A 74 6.48 -3.66 5.75
N LYS A 75 5.87 -3.00 4.76
CA LYS A 75 6.59 -2.35 3.67
C LYS A 75 6.75 -0.86 3.94
N THR A 76 7.92 -0.33 3.65
CA THR A 76 8.15 1.11 3.73
C THR A 76 8.63 1.65 2.39
N PHE A 77 8.40 2.95 2.19
CA PHE A 77 8.78 3.66 0.97
C PHE A 77 9.41 5.02 1.30
N PRO A 78 10.40 5.47 0.50
CA PRO A 78 10.94 6.81 0.63
C PRO A 78 9.90 7.88 0.28
N ALA A 79 9.98 9.04 0.92
CA ALA A 79 9.12 10.18 0.63
C ALA A 79 9.10 10.54 -0.87
N ALA A 80 10.26 10.51 -1.52
CA ALA A 80 10.40 10.83 -2.95
C ALA A 80 9.62 9.85 -3.85
N VAL A 81 9.56 8.57 -3.48
CA VAL A 81 8.78 7.56 -4.20
C VAL A 81 7.29 7.74 -3.94
N LEU A 82 6.90 8.03 -2.70
CA LEU A 82 5.50 8.32 -2.37
C LEU A 82 4.98 9.61 -3.04
N ARG A 83 5.86 10.59 -3.31
CA ARG A 83 5.51 11.87 -3.93
C ARG A 83 4.96 11.73 -5.35
N ILE A 84 5.47 10.78 -6.13
CA ILE A 84 5.12 10.62 -7.55
C ILE A 84 3.82 9.82 -7.76
N VAL A 85 3.21 9.33 -6.69
CA VAL A 85 1.97 8.55 -6.76
C VAL A 85 0.77 9.49 -6.83
N CYS A 86 -0.07 9.29 -7.86
CA CYS A 86 -1.35 9.98 -7.93
C CYS A 86 -2.29 9.42 -6.86
N VAL A 87 -2.79 10.29 -5.99
CA VAL A 87 -3.70 9.93 -4.89
C VAL A 87 -4.97 10.77 -5.01
N PRO A 88 -6.16 10.22 -4.67
CA PRO A 88 -7.41 10.95 -4.82
C PRO A 88 -7.56 12.11 -3.83
N ASN A 89 -6.89 12.04 -2.67
CA ASN A 89 -7.01 13.05 -1.63
C ASN A 89 -5.63 13.60 -1.21
N PRO A 90 -4.97 14.46 -2.00
CA PRO A 90 -3.73 15.09 -1.60
C PRO A 90 -3.94 15.98 -0.36
N GLY A 91 -3.07 15.88 0.64
CA GLY A 91 -3.07 16.71 1.84
C GLY A 91 -2.01 17.81 1.75
N LYS A 92 -2.46 19.07 1.74
CA LYS A 92 -1.56 20.25 1.63
C LYS A 92 -0.46 20.29 2.69
N ILE A 93 -0.77 19.91 3.93
CA ILE A 93 0.19 19.89 5.06
C ILE A 93 1.22 18.76 4.91
N SER A 94 0.77 17.56 4.51
CA SER A 94 1.64 16.39 4.31
C SER A 94 2.68 16.63 3.21
N GLU A 95 2.31 17.36 2.17
CA GLU A 95 3.21 17.66 1.06
C GLU A 95 4.33 18.64 1.44
N GLN A 96 4.05 19.58 2.34
CA GLN A 96 5.01 20.57 2.83
C GLN A 96 5.93 20.01 3.93
N GLU A 97 5.38 19.25 4.88
CA GLU A 97 6.14 18.75 6.04
C GLU A 97 6.87 17.42 5.76
N ILE A 98 6.26 16.52 4.99
CA ILE A 98 6.72 15.13 4.82
C ILE A 98 7.15 14.88 3.36
N GLY A 99 6.80 15.79 2.45
CA GLY A 99 7.21 15.72 1.06
C GLY A 99 6.44 14.70 0.22
N THR A 100 5.24 14.29 0.65
CA THR A 100 4.32 13.41 -0.10
C THR A 100 2.88 13.88 0.08
N PRO A 101 2.04 13.81 -0.98
CA PRO A 101 0.65 14.25 -0.91
C PRO A 101 -0.19 13.41 0.06
N SER A 102 0.14 12.13 0.25
CA SER A 102 -0.60 11.25 1.18
C SER A 102 0.21 9.99 1.46
N VAL A 103 0.77 9.86 2.67
CA VAL A 103 1.50 8.64 3.06
C VAL A 103 0.61 7.41 2.96
N ALA A 104 -0.60 7.46 3.54
CA ALA A 104 -1.49 6.31 3.61
C ALA A 104 -1.91 5.81 2.22
N GLU A 105 -2.41 6.70 1.35
CA GLU A 105 -2.86 6.28 0.01
C GLU A 105 -1.69 5.84 -0.87
N ALA A 106 -0.62 6.65 -0.95
CA ALA A 106 0.49 6.36 -1.84
C ALA A 106 1.20 5.04 -1.46
N SER A 107 1.39 4.79 -0.16
CA SER A 107 2.03 3.56 0.31
C SER A 107 1.14 2.33 0.09
N ALA A 108 -0.18 2.44 0.32
CA ALA A 108 -1.13 1.35 0.03
C ALA A 108 -1.08 0.98 -1.47
N ILE A 109 -1.15 1.99 -2.35
CA ILE A 109 -1.15 1.81 -3.81
C ILE A 109 0.14 1.12 -4.26
N LEU A 110 1.30 1.62 -3.85
CA LEU A 110 2.58 1.03 -4.26
C LEU A 110 2.75 -0.39 -3.72
N ALA A 111 2.36 -0.63 -2.48
CA ALA A 111 2.50 -1.94 -1.85
C ALA A 111 1.63 -3.02 -2.51
N ALA A 112 0.44 -2.62 -3.00
CA ALA A 112 -0.46 -3.47 -3.78
C ALA A 112 -0.02 -3.67 -5.24
N SER A 113 0.86 -2.80 -5.75
CA SER A 113 1.38 -2.91 -7.11
C SER A 113 2.51 -3.94 -7.21
N HIS A 114 2.75 -4.45 -8.42
CA HIS A 114 3.91 -5.29 -8.74
C HIS A 114 5.16 -4.46 -9.10
N VAL A 115 5.14 -3.15 -8.90
CA VAL A 115 6.27 -2.29 -9.28
C VAL A 115 7.41 -2.47 -8.29
N ASN A 116 8.51 -3.03 -8.77
CA ASN A 116 9.77 -3.02 -8.04
C ASN A 116 10.42 -1.63 -8.17
N TRP A 117 10.24 -0.79 -7.15
CA TRP A 117 10.80 0.56 -7.13
C TRP A 117 12.31 0.58 -6.88
N HIS A 118 12.87 -0.44 -6.20
CA HIS A 118 14.31 -0.55 -5.95
C HIS A 118 15.11 -0.64 -7.25
N LEU A 119 14.60 -1.36 -8.25
CA LEU A 119 15.26 -1.51 -9.56
C LEU A 119 15.26 -0.22 -10.39
N LYS A 120 14.42 0.77 -10.05
CA LYS A 120 14.39 2.06 -10.77
C LYS A 120 15.31 3.12 -10.16
N MET A 121 15.74 2.97 -8.90
CA MET A 121 16.61 3.96 -8.23
C MET A 121 18.09 3.59 -8.21
N THR A 122 18.46 2.30 -8.28
CA THR A 122 19.88 1.88 -8.28
C THR A 122 20.63 2.20 -9.57
N ASN A 123 19.94 2.57 -10.65
CA ASN A 123 20.55 3.01 -11.92
C ASN A 123 20.57 4.54 -12.13
N GLN A 124 20.36 5.35 -11.08
CA GLN A 124 20.50 6.80 -11.20
C GLN A 124 21.65 7.35 -10.34
N ARG A 125 22.87 7.12 -10.81
CA ARG A 125 23.91 8.15 -10.67
C ARG A 125 23.55 9.23 -11.68
N TRP A 126 23.22 10.43 -11.20
CA TRP A 126 22.82 11.55 -12.04
C TRP A 126 24.03 12.05 -12.85
N GLU A 127 24.31 11.39 -13.97
CA GLU A 127 25.12 11.96 -15.03
C GLU A 127 24.18 12.38 -16.17
N LYS A 128 24.27 13.67 -16.50
CA LYS A 128 23.60 14.25 -17.67
C LYS A 128 24.01 13.42 -18.89
N THR A 129 23.06 13.25 -19.81
CA THR A 129 23.23 12.66 -21.16
C THR A 129 23.57 11.17 -21.19
N GLU A 130 22.54 10.32 -21.34
CA GLU A 130 22.29 9.49 -22.54
C GLU A 130 21.25 8.40 -22.25
N GLN A 131 20.63 7.90 -23.33
CA GLN A 131 19.36 7.18 -23.34
C GLN A 131 19.39 5.83 -22.61
N VAL A 132 18.34 5.55 -21.83
CA VAL A 132 18.17 4.32 -21.03
C VAL A 132 17.55 3.19 -21.89
N PRO A 133 18.02 1.93 -21.83
CA PRO A 133 17.37 0.82 -22.55
C PRO A 133 16.02 0.46 -21.90
N LEU A 134 14.96 0.42 -22.72
CA LEU A 134 13.55 0.26 -22.31
C LEU A 134 13.12 -1.22 -22.25
N HIS A 135 12.37 -1.60 -21.21
CA HIS A 135 11.57 -2.83 -21.16
C HIS A 135 10.26 -2.63 -21.96
N PRO A 136 9.71 -3.64 -22.68
CA PRO A 136 8.66 -3.44 -23.70
C PRO A 136 7.33 -2.85 -23.23
N SER A 137 7.07 -2.77 -21.92
CA SER A 137 5.78 -2.34 -21.36
C SER A 137 5.75 -0.89 -20.88
N LEU A 138 6.84 -0.13 -21.00
CA LEU A 138 6.91 1.26 -20.53
C LEU A 138 7.55 2.13 -21.61
N ASN A 139 6.80 2.52 -22.63
CA ASN A 139 7.29 3.45 -23.63
C ASN A 139 7.17 4.90 -23.10
N VAL A 140 8.20 5.38 -22.40
CA VAL A 140 8.26 6.75 -21.90
C VAL A 140 9.34 7.50 -22.66
N LYS A 141 8.94 8.42 -23.55
CA LYS A 141 9.87 9.37 -24.17
C LYS A 141 10.36 10.34 -23.10
N ALA A 142 11.68 10.35 -22.89
CA ALA A 142 12.38 11.25 -21.99
C ALA A 142 12.27 12.69 -22.50
N ASN A 143 11.25 13.41 -22.02
CA ASN A 143 11.15 14.87 -21.91
C ASN A 143 9.78 15.21 -21.33
N SER A 144 9.59 15.04 -20.02
CA SER A 144 8.41 15.55 -19.31
C SER A 144 8.63 15.55 -17.79
N HIS A 145 8.57 16.74 -17.20
CA HIS A 145 8.64 17.01 -15.76
C HIS A 145 7.42 16.49 -14.96
N HIS A 146 6.76 15.42 -15.38
CA HIS A 146 5.55 14.91 -14.73
C HIS A 146 5.40 13.39 -14.98
N LEU A 147 6.04 12.57 -14.15
CA LEU A 147 5.80 11.13 -14.13
C LEU A 147 4.64 10.83 -13.16
N THR A 148 3.42 11.02 -13.62
CA THR A 148 2.21 10.66 -12.87
C THR A 148 1.85 9.21 -13.18
N LEU A 149 2.13 8.29 -12.25
CA LEU A 149 1.70 6.90 -12.37
C LEU A 149 0.18 6.83 -12.15
N SER A 150 -0.59 6.45 -13.18
CA SER A 150 -2.03 6.22 -13.03
C SER A 150 -2.28 4.87 -12.36
N LEU A 151 -3.33 4.77 -11.55
CA LEU A 151 -3.71 3.54 -10.85
C LEU A 151 -3.96 2.36 -11.81
N ALA A 152 -4.51 2.64 -12.99
CA ALA A 152 -4.75 1.65 -14.04
C ALA A 152 -3.44 1.02 -14.55
N ALA A 153 -2.38 1.82 -14.69
CA ALA A 153 -1.05 1.32 -15.10
C ALA A 153 -0.36 0.48 -14.02
N LEU A 154 -0.81 0.55 -12.77
CA LEU A 154 -0.27 -0.20 -11.64
C LEU A 154 -1.02 -1.51 -11.36
N GLU A 155 -2.14 -1.77 -12.06
CA GLU A 155 -3.02 -2.92 -11.82
C GLU A 155 -3.47 -3.00 -10.34
N VAL A 156 -3.79 -1.83 -9.78
CA VAL A 156 -4.20 -1.67 -8.38
C VAL A 156 -5.52 -0.94 -8.33
N LYS A 157 -6.38 -1.38 -7.40
CA LYS A 157 -7.61 -0.67 -7.04
C LYS A 157 -7.47 -0.10 -5.63
N LEU A 158 -7.59 1.21 -5.48
CA LEU A 158 -7.75 1.83 -4.17
C LEU A 158 -9.21 1.63 -3.72
N LEU A 159 -9.43 0.74 -2.75
CA LEU A 159 -10.77 0.39 -2.25
C LEU A 159 -11.25 1.40 -1.22
N VAL A 160 -10.34 1.88 -0.38
CA VAL A 160 -10.64 2.85 0.67
C VAL A 160 -9.66 4.01 0.55
N PRO A 161 -10.11 5.19 0.09
CA PRO A 161 -9.34 6.42 0.17
C PRO A 161 -9.02 6.79 1.61
N LYS A 162 -8.11 7.73 1.85
CA LYS A 162 -7.64 8.02 3.22
C LYS A 162 -8.80 8.37 4.15
N GLN A 163 -8.89 7.67 5.28
CA GLN A 163 -9.79 7.97 6.38
C GLN A 163 -8.95 8.29 7.62
N ILE A 164 -9.32 9.34 8.36
CA ILE A 164 -8.60 9.79 9.56
C ILE A 164 -9.39 9.33 10.79
N PHE A 165 -8.76 8.52 11.62
CA PHE A 165 -9.31 7.97 12.84
C PHE A 165 -8.66 8.60 14.09
N ARG A 166 -9.48 8.80 15.12
CA ARG A 166 -9.08 9.25 16.46
C ARG A 166 -9.84 8.44 17.49
N LEU A 167 -9.19 8.09 18.59
CA LEU A 167 -9.85 7.46 19.73
C LEU A 167 -9.98 8.50 20.84
N GLN A 168 -11.14 8.56 21.50
CA GLN A 168 -11.49 9.63 22.45
C GLN A 168 -10.52 9.76 23.63
N GLU A 169 -9.81 8.68 23.96
CA GLU A 169 -8.91 8.60 25.13
C GLU A 169 -7.42 8.43 24.76
N GLU A 170 -7.08 8.41 23.48
CA GLU A 170 -5.69 8.30 23.02
C GLU A 170 -5.28 9.56 22.25
N PRO A 171 -4.17 10.22 22.62
CA PRO A 171 -3.69 11.39 21.90
C PRO A 171 -3.20 10.99 20.49
N GLY A 172 -3.63 11.76 19.49
CA GLY A 172 -3.16 11.62 18.11
C GLY A 172 -4.25 11.20 17.13
N ALA A 173 -3.80 10.81 15.93
CA ALA A 173 -4.68 10.35 14.86
C ALA A 173 -3.94 9.35 13.98
N VAL A 174 -4.68 8.40 13.43
CA VAL A 174 -4.20 7.43 12.45
C VAL A 174 -4.95 7.66 11.15
N THR A 175 -4.22 7.80 10.05
CA THR A 175 -4.80 7.83 8.71
C THR A 175 -4.62 6.46 8.08
N VAL A 176 -5.71 5.88 7.57
CA VAL A 176 -5.76 4.55 6.96
C VAL A 176 -6.24 4.68 5.52
N ALA A 177 -5.61 3.97 4.60
CA ALA A 177 -6.10 3.73 3.24
C ALA A 177 -5.94 2.26 2.90
N VAL A 178 -6.77 1.72 2.01
CA VAL A 178 -6.72 0.30 1.62
C VAL A 178 -6.71 0.17 0.11
N ALA A 179 -5.70 -0.52 -0.41
CA ALA A 179 -5.57 -0.84 -1.83
C ALA A 179 -5.53 -2.35 -2.05
N GLN A 180 -5.93 -2.79 -3.23
CA GLN A 180 -6.04 -4.18 -3.63
C GLN A 180 -5.28 -4.42 -4.93
N SER A 181 -4.53 -5.51 -4.99
CA SER A 181 -3.85 -5.96 -6.21
C SER A 181 -4.85 -6.63 -7.16
N ILE A 182 -4.94 -6.18 -8.41
CA ILE A 182 -5.85 -6.75 -9.43
C ILE A 182 -5.26 -8.03 -10.03
N LYS A 183 -3.97 -8.04 -10.37
CA LYS A 183 -3.29 -9.22 -10.94
C LYS A 183 -3.43 -10.47 -10.08
N ARG A 184 -3.30 -10.32 -8.75
CA ARG A 184 -3.42 -11.46 -7.83
C ARG A 184 -4.82 -12.07 -7.89
N ILE A 185 -5.86 -11.23 -8.02
CA ILE A 185 -7.25 -11.69 -8.19
C ILE A 185 -7.40 -12.51 -9.47
N GLU A 186 -6.88 -12.03 -10.60
CA GLU A 186 -6.95 -12.74 -11.88
C GLU A 186 -6.26 -14.10 -11.82
N SER A 187 -5.05 -14.17 -11.24
CA SER A 187 -4.35 -15.45 -11.06
C SER A 187 -5.12 -16.44 -10.19
N ILE A 188 -5.78 -15.95 -9.12
CA ILE A 188 -6.61 -16.81 -8.26
C ILE A 188 -7.84 -17.30 -9.01
N ASN A 189 -8.51 -16.42 -9.74
CA ASN A 189 -9.70 -16.79 -10.53
C ASN A 189 -9.35 -17.84 -11.59
N GLN A 190 -8.20 -17.71 -12.24
CA GLN A 190 -7.71 -18.71 -13.20
C GLN A 190 -7.47 -20.07 -12.52
N LEU A 191 -6.74 -20.10 -11.39
CA LEU A 191 -6.51 -21.35 -10.65
C LEU A 191 -7.82 -22.02 -10.20
N LEU A 192 -8.80 -21.22 -9.76
CA LEU A 192 -10.12 -21.74 -9.37
C LEU A 192 -10.91 -22.29 -10.57
N SER A 193 -10.77 -21.69 -11.76
CA SER A 193 -11.42 -22.17 -12.98
C SER A 193 -10.82 -23.48 -13.52
N GLU A 194 -9.51 -23.70 -13.34
CA GLU A 194 -8.82 -24.93 -13.76
C GLU A 194 -9.12 -26.13 -12.85
N HIS A 195 -9.64 -25.88 -11.64
CA HIS A 195 -9.95 -26.90 -10.61
C HIS A 195 -11.45 -27.01 -10.30
N SER A 196 -12.32 -26.42 -11.13
CA SER A 196 -13.79 -26.53 -11.06
C SER A 196 -14.32 -27.39 -12.20
#